data_AF-Q6L0T8-F1
#
_entry.id   AF-Q6L0T8-F1
#
_cell.length_a   1.000
_cell.length_b   1.000
_cell.length_c   1.000
_cell.angle_alpha   90.00
_cell.angle_beta   90.00
_cell.angle_gamma   90.00
#
_symmetry.space_group_name_H-M   'P 1'
#
loop_
_entity.id
_entity.type
_entity.pdbx_description
1 polymer ?
#
loop_
_entity_poly.entity_id
_entity_poly.type
_entity_poly.pdbx_seq_one_letter_code
_entity_poly.pdbx_strand_id
1 'polypeptide(L)'
;MRNDTSAGHAQTAERLMASTLAGGVMLVLETLTQIVTVIFISPLIAGIYENLKSKVELKKGPSVFQPYYDLFKYIKKETIVPYNAGFLFIYGPYLVFAILVLISFIIPVVIPEPVYFTASADFLGGALLFSLASFIKILGSVDSGSNYSVMGAARASSFTYLGEATLITVFFAVAFITRTDNPYVTNHYLVMHPFSYLTLLHIFASVAFFMVFLFETGRIPVESEGLMELGMIDGAFNYEYSGKLLAINKWSGYMKNYLLGSVLLNVFIFPWFMFSGRLFFLDVPVMILKWLLLMLILLFIETTLSKLRLYKVQDFLATAFTLSIAFLIVSVI
;
A
#
# COMPACT_ATOMS: atom_id res chain seq x y z
N MET A 1 -16.00 -11.18 -62.00
CA MET A 1 -16.54 -11.13 -60.62
C MET A 1 -15.71 -12.02 -59.68
N ARG A 2 -14.42 -11.74 -59.46
CA ARG A 2 -13.59 -12.54 -58.54
C ARG A 2 -12.43 -11.75 -57.88
N ASN A 3 -12.57 -10.44 -57.72
CA ASN A 3 -11.50 -9.57 -57.17
C ASN A 3 -11.90 -8.71 -55.95
N ASP A 4 -13.15 -8.72 -55.48
CA ASP A 4 -13.60 -7.83 -54.40
C ASP A 4 -13.46 -8.43 -52.99
N THR A 5 -13.13 -9.72 -52.86
CA THR A 5 -13.01 -10.38 -51.56
C THR A 5 -11.63 -10.20 -50.92
N SER A 6 -10.55 -9.99 -51.68
CA SER A 6 -9.19 -9.86 -51.12
C SER A 6 -8.95 -8.50 -50.45
N ALA A 7 -9.52 -7.42 -51.00
CA ALA A 7 -9.39 -6.06 -50.45
C ALA A 7 -10.12 -5.91 -49.08
N GLY A 8 -11.27 -6.55 -48.91
CA GLY A 8 -12.02 -6.53 -47.64
C GLY A 8 -11.32 -7.29 -46.50
N HIS A 9 -10.64 -8.39 -46.80
CA HIS A 9 -9.88 -9.15 -45.79
C HIS A 9 -8.61 -8.40 -45.34
N ALA A 10 -7.92 -7.74 -46.26
CA ALA A 10 -6.76 -6.90 -45.94
C ALA A 10 -7.15 -5.69 -45.07
N GLN A 11 -8.27 -5.02 -45.39
CA GLN A 11 -8.75 -3.87 -44.62
C GLN A 11 -9.29 -4.28 -43.23
N THR A 12 -9.83 -5.49 -43.10
CA THR A 12 -10.26 -6.05 -41.81
C THR A 12 -9.06 -6.46 -40.95
N ALA A 13 -8.01 -7.04 -41.56
CA ALA A 13 -6.76 -7.37 -40.88
C ALA A 13 -6.01 -6.10 -40.43
N GLU A 14 -5.98 -5.05 -41.23
CA GLU A 14 -5.37 -3.77 -40.89
C GLU A 14 -6.13 -3.08 -39.74
N ARG A 15 -7.46 -3.14 -39.72
CA ARG A 15 -8.28 -2.66 -38.59
C ARG A 15 -8.08 -3.48 -37.32
N LEU A 16 -7.96 -4.80 -37.42
CA LEU A 16 -7.67 -5.68 -36.29
C LEU A 16 -6.26 -5.47 -35.73
N MET A 17 -5.27 -5.25 -36.60
CA MET A 17 -3.90 -4.89 -36.23
C MET A 17 -3.85 -3.50 -35.59
N ALA A 18 -4.54 -2.51 -36.15
CA ALA A 18 -4.64 -1.19 -35.56
C ALA A 18 -5.36 -1.20 -34.20
N SER A 19 -6.40 -2.02 -34.02
CA SER A 19 -7.08 -2.17 -32.73
C SER A 19 -6.24 -2.91 -31.68
N THR A 20 -5.44 -3.90 -32.08
CA THR A 20 -4.52 -4.58 -31.15
C THR A 20 -3.33 -3.71 -30.78
N LEU A 21 -2.78 -2.95 -31.74
CA LEU A 21 -1.73 -1.96 -31.47
C LEU A 21 -2.23 -0.82 -30.57
N ALA A 22 -3.44 -0.29 -30.83
CA ALA A 22 -4.05 0.72 -29.98
C ALA A 22 -4.34 0.20 -28.57
N GLY A 23 -4.80 -1.05 -28.44
CA GLY A 23 -4.98 -1.71 -27.15
C GLY A 23 -3.66 -1.89 -26.39
N GLY A 24 -2.59 -2.28 -27.08
CA GLY A 24 -1.25 -2.42 -26.49
C GLY A 24 -0.68 -1.09 -25.98
N VAL A 25 -0.76 -0.03 -26.77
CA VAL A 25 -0.31 1.32 -26.36
C VAL A 25 -1.09 1.82 -25.14
N MET A 26 -2.40 1.60 -25.13
CA MET A 26 -3.27 2.00 -24.03
C MET A 26 -2.93 1.27 -22.74
N LEU A 27 -2.70 -0.04 -22.81
CA LEU A 27 -2.27 -0.85 -21.67
C LEU A 27 -0.91 -0.38 -21.11
N VAL A 28 0.03 0.03 -21.97
CA VAL A 28 1.30 0.63 -21.54
C VAL A 28 1.05 1.93 -20.78
N LEU A 29 0.19 2.81 -21.30
CA LEU A 29 -0.11 4.09 -20.67
C LEU A 29 -0.81 3.93 -19.31
N GLU A 30 -1.76 2.99 -19.20
CA GLU A 30 -2.42 2.63 -17.94
C GLU A 30 -1.41 2.12 -16.92
N THR A 31 -0.54 1.20 -17.34
CA THR A 31 0.54 0.64 -16.50
C THR A 31 1.48 1.75 -16.00
N LEU A 32 1.95 2.62 -16.89
CA LEU A 32 2.80 3.75 -16.51
C LEU A 32 2.09 4.70 -15.54
N THR A 33 0.81 4.99 -15.79
CA THR A 33 0.02 5.87 -14.93
C THR A 33 -0.13 5.30 -13.53
N GLN A 34 -0.38 3.99 -13.40
CA GLN A 34 -0.46 3.32 -12.09
C GLN A 34 0.84 3.47 -11.30
N ILE A 35 1.99 3.13 -11.90
CA ILE A 35 3.29 3.14 -11.24
C ILE A 35 3.72 4.56 -10.89
N VAL A 36 3.62 5.49 -11.85
CA VAL A 36 3.96 6.90 -11.66
C VAL A 36 3.09 7.49 -10.56
N THR A 37 1.80 7.15 -10.52
CA THR A 37 0.90 7.60 -9.46
C THR A 37 1.35 7.07 -8.10
N VAL A 38 1.66 5.78 -7.96
CA VAL A 38 2.16 5.25 -6.67
C VAL A 38 3.44 5.96 -6.23
N ILE A 39 4.40 6.14 -7.14
CA ILE A 39 5.71 6.75 -6.83
C ILE A 39 5.54 8.23 -6.44
N PHE A 40 4.76 9.00 -7.21
CA PHE A 40 4.67 10.44 -7.03
C PHE A 40 3.52 10.89 -6.15
N ILE A 41 2.36 10.23 -6.13
CA ILE A 41 1.24 10.64 -5.28
C ILE A 41 1.42 10.17 -3.83
N SER A 42 2.18 9.09 -3.58
CA SER A 42 2.38 8.62 -2.20
C SER A 42 2.95 9.66 -1.23
N PRO A 43 3.99 10.48 -1.57
CA PRO A 43 4.45 11.54 -0.68
C PRO A 43 3.47 12.72 -0.60
N LEU A 44 2.66 12.95 -1.65
CA LEU A 44 1.61 13.98 -1.64
C LEU A 44 0.58 13.66 -0.55
N ILE A 45 0.11 12.41 -0.51
CA ILE A 45 -0.87 11.94 0.47
C ILE A 45 -0.34 12.14 1.90
N ALA A 46 0.93 11.81 2.16
CA ALA A 46 1.55 12.07 3.46
C ALA A 46 1.58 13.56 3.80
N GLY A 47 1.87 14.43 2.83
CA GLY A 47 1.92 15.88 3.05
C GLY A 47 0.55 16.52 3.25
N ILE A 48 -0.47 16.04 2.53
CA ILE A 48 -1.88 16.41 2.76
C ILE A 48 -2.28 16.02 4.18
N TYR A 49 -1.95 14.79 4.60
CA TYR A 49 -2.27 14.28 5.92
C TYR A 49 -1.69 15.17 7.04
N GLU A 50 -0.39 15.46 6.99
CA GLU A 50 0.28 16.31 8.00
C GLU A 50 -0.26 17.75 8.03
N ASN A 51 -0.62 18.29 6.86
CA ASN A 51 -1.25 19.60 6.78
C ASN A 51 -2.63 19.61 7.43
N LEU A 52 -3.46 18.60 7.17
CA LEU A 52 -4.79 18.46 7.76
C LEU A 52 -4.70 18.22 9.27
N LYS A 53 -3.81 17.33 9.72
CA LYS A 53 -3.57 17.04 11.14
C LYS A 53 -3.21 18.30 11.92
N SER A 54 -2.27 19.08 11.40
CA SER A 54 -1.87 20.35 12.02
C SER A 54 -3.03 21.33 12.15
N LYS A 55 -3.92 21.41 11.16
CA LYS A 55 -5.11 22.28 11.21
C LYS A 55 -6.11 21.84 12.26
N VAL A 56 -6.35 20.52 12.40
CA VAL A 56 -7.23 19.97 13.45
C VAL A 56 -6.63 20.23 14.83
N GLU A 57 -5.30 20.19 14.96
CA GLU A 57 -4.58 20.56 16.18
C GLU A 57 -4.46 22.08 16.42
N LEU A 58 -5.13 22.92 15.60
CA LEU A 58 -5.10 24.38 15.68
C LEU A 58 -3.68 24.99 15.55
N LYS A 59 -2.80 24.32 14.79
CA LYS A 59 -1.43 24.77 14.48
C LYS A 59 -1.29 25.15 13.01
N LYS A 60 -0.31 26.00 12.71
CA LYS A 60 0.12 26.24 11.33
C LYS A 60 0.96 25.05 10.86
N GLY A 61 0.36 24.17 10.06
CA GLY A 61 1.01 22.99 9.53
C GLY A 61 2.04 23.25 8.44
N PRO A 62 2.85 22.23 8.09
CA PRO A 62 3.77 22.28 6.96
C PRO A 62 3.02 22.39 5.63
N SER A 63 3.73 22.77 4.56
CA SER A 63 3.18 22.75 3.20
C SER A 63 2.81 21.32 2.79
N VAL A 64 1.78 21.18 1.94
CA VAL A 64 1.40 19.88 1.35
C VAL A 64 2.56 19.26 0.57
N PHE A 65 3.43 20.08 -0.02
CA PHE A 65 4.60 19.58 -0.77
C PHE A 65 5.85 19.34 0.11
N GLN A 66 5.73 19.47 1.44
CA GLN A 66 6.85 19.31 2.36
C GLN A 66 7.58 17.95 2.21
N PRO A 67 6.89 16.81 2.07
CA PRO A 67 7.58 15.53 1.89
C PRO A 67 8.50 15.50 0.66
N TYR A 68 8.13 16.15 -0.44
CA TYR A 68 9.01 16.25 -1.60
C TYR A 68 10.24 17.10 -1.32
N TYR A 69 10.08 18.27 -0.70
CA TYR A 69 11.21 19.11 -0.33
C TYR A 69 12.18 18.36 0.58
N ASP A 70 11.66 17.57 1.52
CA ASP A 70 12.48 16.75 2.40
C ASP A 70 13.18 15.61 1.65
N LEU A 71 12.50 14.89 0.75
CA LEU A 71 13.13 13.87 -0.11
C LEU A 71 14.24 14.47 -0.97
N PHE A 72 14.00 15.60 -1.65
CA PHE A 72 15.01 16.29 -2.46
C PHE A 72 16.18 16.77 -1.62
N LYS A 73 15.91 17.27 -0.40
CA LYS A 73 16.95 17.67 0.56
C LYS A 73 17.81 16.48 0.95
N TYR A 74 17.21 15.34 1.30
CA TYR A 74 17.95 14.15 1.74
C TYR A 74 18.77 13.53 0.61
N ILE A 75 18.24 13.48 -0.63
CA ILE A 75 18.98 12.98 -1.80
C ILE A 75 20.24 13.81 -2.08
N LYS A 76 20.21 15.11 -1.81
CA LYS A 76 21.35 16.03 -2.00
C LYS A 76 22.36 16.00 -0.84
N LYS A 77 22.01 15.38 0.29
CA LYS A 77 22.90 15.31 1.45
C LYS A 77 23.90 14.16 1.30
N GLU A 78 25.07 14.36 1.88
CA GLU A 78 26.06 13.29 2.04
C GLU A 78 25.45 12.12 2.82
N THR A 79 25.78 10.91 2.39
CA THR A 79 25.32 9.67 3.01
C THR A 79 26.45 9.15 3.89
N ILE A 80 26.24 9.22 5.20
CA ILE A 80 27.13 8.67 6.22
C ILE A 80 26.64 7.28 6.58
N VAL A 81 27.54 6.29 6.50
CA VAL A 81 27.27 4.89 6.80
C VAL A 81 28.04 4.50 8.07
N PRO A 82 27.41 3.84 9.06
CA PRO A 82 28.11 3.36 10.26
C PRO A 82 29.25 2.40 9.91
N TYR A 83 30.32 2.40 10.72
CA TYR A 83 31.50 1.55 10.47
C TYR A 83 31.18 0.05 10.47
N ASN A 84 30.23 -0.38 11.30
CA ASN A 84 29.81 -1.77 11.41
C ASN A 84 28.64 -2.14 10.48
N ALA A 85 28.25 -1.24 9.57
CA ALA A 85 27.10 -1.49 8.71
C ALA A 85 27.42 -2.53 7.63
N GLY A 86 26.56 -3.54 7.49
CA GLY A 86 26.69 -4.54 6.44
C GLY A 86 26.04 -4.13 5.12
N PHE A 87 25.94 -5.10 4.22
CA PHE A 87 25.42 -4.88 2.86
C PHE A 87 23.91 -4.64 2.83
N LEU A 88 23.14 -5.20 3.78
CA LEU A 88 21.69 -5.03 3.84
C LEU A 88 21.32 -3.64 4.32
N PHE A 89 22.14 -3.01 5.16
CA PHE A 89 21.97 -1.60 5.48
C PHE A 89 22.10 -0.71 4.22
N ILE A 90 23.06 -0.99 3.35
CA ILE A 90 23.28 -0.16 2.15
C ILE A 90 22.24 -0.44 1.06
N TYR A 91 21.97 -1.72 0.76
CA TYR A 91 21.13 -2.12 -0.37
C TYR A 91 19.66 -2.36 0.00
N GLY A 92 19.35 -2.60 1.27
CA GLY A 92 18.01 -2.88 1.77
C GLY A 92 16.97 -1.83 1.38
N PRO A 93 17.21 -0.51 1.56
CA PRO A 93 16.26 0.52 1.15
C PRO A 93 15.91 0.47 -0.34
N TYR A 94 16.88 0.17 -1.21
CA TYR A 94 16.66 0.04 -2.65
C TYR A 94 15.84 -1.21 -2.99
N LEU A 95 16.12 -2.33 -2.32
CA LEU A 95 15.35 -3.57 -2.49
C LEU A 95 13.89 -3.39 -2.06
N VAL A 96 13.66 -2.77 -0.89
CA VAL A 96 12.32 -2.47 -0.40
C VAL A 96 11.58 -1.55 -1.38
N PHE A 97 12.24 -0.51 -1.88
CA PHE A 97 11.65 0.39 -2.88
C PHE A 97 11.25 -0.38 -4.16
N ALA A 98 12.14 -1.23 -4.67
CA ALA A 98 11.87 -2.05 -5.85
C ALA A 98 10.69 -3.02 -5.63
N ILE A 99 10.60 -3.65 -4.46
CA ILE A 99 9.48 -4.54 -4.12
C ILE A 99 8.16 -3.77 -4.08
N LEU A 100 8.13 -2.56 -3.51
CA LEU A 100 6.91 -1.75 -3.49
C LEU A 100 6.52 -1.27 -4.89
N VAL A 101 7.50 -0.99 -5.76
CA VAL A 101 7.22 -0.77 -7.19
C VAL A 101 6.63 -2.04 -7.83
N LEU A 102 7.17 -3.23 -7.56
CA LEU A 102 6.61 -4.50 -8.07
C LEU A 102 5.16 -4.73 -7.60
N ILE A 103 4.86 -4.45 -6.34
CA ILE A 103 3.49 -4.54 -5.81
C ILE A 103 2.53 -3.62 -6.58
N SER A 104 3.00 -2.45 -7.03
CA SER A 104 2.17 -1.54 -7.83
C SER A 104 1.76 -2.11 -9.20
N PHE A 105 2.42 -3.14 -9.73
CA PHE A 105 1.97 -3.83 -10.95
C PHE A 105 0.88 -4.87 -10.65
N ILE A 106 0.90 -5.44 -9.45
CA ILE A 106 0.06 -6.59 -9.06
C ILE A 106 -1.30 -6.13 -8.56
N ILE A 107 -1.34 -5.04 -7.79
CA ILE A 107 -2.54 -4.62 -7.07
C ILE A 107 -3.25 -3.47 -7.82
N PRO A 108 -4.59 -3.50 -7.99
CA PRO A 108 -5.37 -2.41 -8.56
C PRO A 108 -5.43 -1.24 -7.59
N VAL A 109 -4.50 -0.30 -7.76
CA VAL A 109 -4.39 0.90 -6.92
C VAL A 109 -5.13 2.07 -7.55
N VAL A 110 -4.89 2.32 -8.84
CA VAL A 110 -5.47 3.44 -9.58
C VAL A 110 -6.28 2.94 -10.76
N ILE A 111 -5.74 2.00 -11.53
CA ILE A 111 -6.42 1.48 -12.70
C ILE A 111 -7.24 0.26 -12.27
N PRO A 112 -8.57 0.24 -12.51
CA PRO A 112 -9.43 -0.88 -12.13
C PRO A 112 -9.31 -2.08 -13.08
N GLU A 113 -8.72 -1.89 -14.27
CA GLU A 113 -8.51 -2.93 -15.28
C GLU A 113 -7.11 -3.54 -15.19
N PRO A 114 -6.93 -4.82 -15.60
CA PRO A 114 -5.63 -5.48 -15.59
C PRO A 114 -4.57 -4.71 -16.39
N VAL A 115 -3.51 -4.28 -15.71
CA VAL A 115 -2.31 -3.67 -16.33
C VAL A 115 -1.28 -4.74 -16.73
N TYR A 116 -0.18 -4.35 -17.40
CA TYR A 116 0.90 -5.30 -17.70
C TYR A 116 1.45 -5.95 -16.41
N PHE A 117 1.78 -7.24 -16.48
CA PHE A 117 2.24 -8.08 -15.35
C PHE A 117 1.20 -8.39 -14.27
N THR A 118 -0.07 -8.03 -14.47
CA THR A 118 -1.16 -8.40 -13.56
C THR A 118 -1.24 -9.91 -13.30
N ALA A 119 -1.01 -10.75 -14.32
CA ALA A 119 -1.11 -12.20 -14.19
C ALA A 119 0.04 -12.86 -13.40
N SER A 120 1.02 -12.08 -12.93
CA SER A 120 2.22 -12.62 -12.27
C SER A 120 2.02 -12.94 -10.78
N ALA A 121 1.01 -12.35 -10.12
CA ALA A 121 0.72 -12.61 -8.71
C ALA A 121 -0.74 -12.29 -8.37
N ASP A 122 -1.20 -12.83 -7.23
CA ASP A 122 -2.52 -12.67 -6.64
C ASP A 122 -2.44 -11.88 -5.32
N PHE A 123 -3.54 -11.78 -4.56
CA PHE A 123 -3.50 -11.11 -3.25
C PHE A 123 -2.51 -11.79 -2.29
N LEU A 124 -2.41 -13.13 -2.31
CA LEU A 124 -1.43 -13.85 -1.52
C LEU A 124 0.00 -13.48 -1.91
N GLY A 125 0.31 -13.41 -3.21
CA GLY A 125 1.58 -12.93 -3.72
C GLY A 125 1.88 -11.50 -3.29
N GLY A 126 0.89 -10.61 -3.34
CA GLY A 126 1.00 -9.24 -2.82
C GLY A 126 1.31 -9.19 -1.32
N ALA A 127 0.63 -10.03 -0.52
CA ALA A 127 0.88 -10.18 0.92
C ALA A 127 2.31 -10.61 1.22
N LEU A 128 2.80 -11.64 0.51
CA LEU A 128 4.16 -12.15 0.66
C LEU A 128 5.20 -11.11 0.25
N LEU A 129 4.94 -10.29 -0.76
CA LEU A 129 5.83 -9.19 -1.13
C LEU A 129 5.87 -8.09 -0.06
N PHE A 130 4.74 -7.74 0.56
CA PHE A 130 4.72 -6.81 1.70
C PHE A 130 5.49 -7.37 2.91
N SER A 131 5.34 -8.67 3.19
CA SER A 131 6.11 -9.37 4.22
C SER A 131 7.61 -9.35 3.89
N LEU A 132 8.00 -9.66 2.66
CA LEU A 132 9.39 -9.60 2.21
C LEU A 132 9.99 -8.19 2.36
N ALA A 133 9.24 -7.16 1.97
CA ALA A 133 9.65 -5.77 2.16
C ALA A 133 9.88 -5.43 3.64
N SER A 134 8.99 -5.88 4.53
CA SER A 134 9.08 -5.65 5.97
C SER A 134 10.25 -6.43 6.59
N PHE A 135 10.46 -7.67 6.17
CA PHE A 135 11.60 -8.50 6.55
C PHE A 135 12.94 -7.87 6.17
N ILE A 136 13.09 -7.37 4.94
CA ILE A 136 14.30 -6.68 4.49
C ILE A 136 14.51 -5.39 5.29
N LYS A 137 13.45 -4.64 5.59
CA LYS A 137 13.53 -3.41 6.42
C LYS A 137 14.03 -3.73 7.84
N ILE A 138 13.54 -4.81 8.46
CA ILE A 138 13.99 -5.29 9.77
C ILE A 138 15.47 -5.70 9.71
N LEU A 139 15.86 -6.50 8.73
CA LEU A 139 17.26 -6.92 8.59
C LEU A 139 18.21 -5.74 8.35
N GLY A 140 17.85 -4.81 7.46
CA GLY A 140 18.66 -3.61 7.20
C GLY A 140 18.82 -2.75 8.44
N SER A 141 17.81 -2.70 9.32
CA SER A 141 17.92 -2.02 10.62
C SER A 141 18.89 -2.72 11.57
N VAL A 142 18.81 -4.05 11.69
CA VAL A 142 19.74 -4.83 12.53
C VAL A 142 21.18 -4.72 12.02
N ASP A 143 21.34 -4.72 10.69
CA ASP A 143 22.63 -4.62 10.00
C ASP A 143 23.30 -3.25 10.15
N SER A 144 22.64 -2.26 10.77
CA SER A 144 23.26 -0.98 11.13
C SER A 144 24.30 -1.08 12.26
N GLY A 145 24.24 -2.15 13.07
CA GLY A 145 25.13 -2.35 14.23
C GLY A 145 24.81 -1.47 15.44
N SER A 146 23.67 -0.76 15.45
CA SER A 146 23.25 0.10 16.56
C SER A 146 22.25 -0.60 17.49
N ASN A 147 22.51 -0.55 18.80
CA ASN A 147 21.64 -1.18 19.80
C ASN A 147 20.22 -0.62 19.78
N TYR A 148 20.04 0.68 19.53
CA TYR A 148 18.71 1.30 19.48
C TYR A 148 17.89 0.83 18.27
N SER A 149 18.54 0.72 17.11
CA SER A 149 17.96 0.19 15.88
C SER A 149 17.53 -1.26 16.06
N VAL A 150 18.40 -2.09 16.66
CA VAL A 150 18.13 -3.50 16.96
C VAL A 150 16.98 -3.67 17.96
N MET A 151 16.88 -2.82 19.00
CA MET A 151 15.78 -2.86 19.96
C MET A 151 14.42 -2.59 19.30
N GLY A 152 14.35 -1.64 18.37
CA GLY A 152 13.13 -1.37 17.60
C GLY A 152 12.77 -2.53 16.66
N ALA A 153 13.77 -3.08 15.96
CA ALA A 153 13.61 -4.26 15.13
C ALA A 153 13.09 -5.48 15.91
N ALA A 154 13.62 -5.72 17.12
CA ALA A 154 13.15 -6.81 17.97
C ALA A 154 11.67 -6.67 18.37
N ARG A 155 11.21 -5.43 18.64
CA ARG A 155 9.80 -5.15 18.94
C ARG A 155 8.91 -5.34 17.72
N ALA A 156 9.32 -4.81 16.57
CA ALA A 156 8.58 -5.00 15.34
C ALA A 156 8.38 -6.50 15.05
N SER A 157 9.47 -7.27 15.04
CA SER A 157 9.43 -8.72 14.85
C SER A 157 8.55 -9.46 15.86
N SER A 158 8.45 -8.96 17.09
CA SER A 158 7.59 -9.54 18.13
C SER A 158 6.09 -9.40 17.85
N PHE A 159 5.67 -8.48 16.97
CA PHE A 159 4.27 -8.25 16.65
C PHE A 159 3.91 -8.53 15.19
N THR A 160 4.89 -8.38 14.27
CA THR A 160 4.71 -8.54 12.83
C THR A 160 4.12 -9.89 12.43
N TYR A 161 4.43 -10.98 13.14
CA TYR A 161 3.88 -12.30 12.83
C TYR A 161 2.34 -12.34 12.84
N LEU A 162 1.68 -11.61 13.76
CA LEU A 162 0.22 -11.51 13.79
C LEU A 162 -0.30 -10.60 12.67
N GLY A 163 0.41 -9.53 12.36
CA GLY A 163 0.07 -8.62 11.25
C GLY A 163 0.07 -9.36 9.92
N GLU A 164 1.14 -10.10 9.63
CA GLU A 164 1.29 -10.90 8.41
C GLU A 164 0.26 -12.03 8.34
N ALA A 165 0.06 -12.77 9.44
CA ALA A 165 -0.94 -13.82 9.50
C ALA A 165 -2.36 -13.28 9.23
N THR A 166 -2.68 -12.11 9.80
CA THR A 166 -3.98 -11.45 9.58
C THR A 166 -4.14 -10.97 8.14
N LEU A 167 -3.08 -10.43 7.55
CA LEU A 167 -3.10 -9.94 6.17
C LEU A 167 -3.37 -11.09 5.20
N ILE A 168 -2.74 -12.25 5.41
CA ILE A 168 -2.97 -13.47 4.64
C ILE A 168 -4.41 -13.98 4.81
N THR A 169 -4.91 -14.11 6.04
CA THR A 169 -6.27 -14.63 6.28
C THR A 169 -7.36 -13.71 5.73
N VAL A 170 -7.16 -12.39 5.79
CA VAL A 170 -8.10 -11.40 5.23
C VAL A 170 -8.15 -11.46 3.70
N PHE A 171 -7.04 -11.76 3.02
CA PHE A 171 -7.09 -11.95 1.56
C PHE A 171 -7.72 -13.28 1.16
N PHE A 172 -7.42 -14.37 1.88
CA PHE A 172 -8.17 -15.63 1.69
C PHE A 172 -9.67 -15.42 1.90
N ALA A 173 -10.02 -14.64 2.91
CA ALA A 173 -11.41 -14.31 3.21
C ALA A 173 -12.13 -13.67 2.00
N VAL A 174 -11.51 -12.66 1.41
CA VAL A 174 -12.05 -12.03 0.19
C VAL A 174 -12.10 -13.01 -0.97
N ALA A 175 -11.07 -13.84 -1.15
CA ALA A 175 -11.02 -14.84 -2.21
C ALA A 175 -12.13 -15.90 -2.09
N PHE A 176 -12.58 -16.25 -0.88
CA PHE A 176 -13.73 -17.13 -0.68
C PHE A 176 -15.05 -16.49 -1.14
N ILE A 177 -15.26 -15.20 -0.89
CA ILE A 177 -16.46 -14.47 -1.34
C ILE A 177 -16.48 -14.39 -2.86
N THR A 178 -15.36 -14.00 -3.47
CA THR A 178 -15.28 -13.73 -4.92
C THR A 178 -14.96 -14.97 -5.75
N ARG A 179 -14.62 -16.09 -5.09
CA ARG A 179 -14.15 -17.35 -5.69
C ARG A 179 -12.89 -17.21 -6.55
N THR A 180 -12.11 -16.17 -6.30
CA THR A 180 -10.86 -15.89 -7.02
C THR A 180 -9.90 -15.13 -6.13
N ASP A 181 -8.61 -15.40 -6.24
CA ASP A 181 -7.58 -14.63 -5.53
C ASP A 181 -7.00 -13.49 -6.40
N ASN A 182 -7.51 -13.34 -7.64
CA ASN A 182 -7.03 -12.27 -8.52
C ASN A 182 -7.57 -10.90 -8.04
N PRO A 183 -6.70 -9.91 -7.79
CA PRO A 183 -7.12 -8.61 -7.28
C PRO A 183 -8.07 -7.83 -8.20
N TYR A 184 -7.84 -7.89 -9.52
CA TYR A 184 -8.65 -7.16 -10.50
C TYR A 184 -10.02 -7.81 -10.68
N VAL A 185 -10.07 -9.14 -10.75
CA VAL A 185 -11.34 -9.87 -10.85
C VAL A 185 -12.18 -9.67 -9.58
N THR A 186 -11.54 -9.68 -8.42
CA THR A 186 -12.19 -9.39 -7.13
C THR A 186 -12.80 -7.99 -7.12
N ASN A 187 -12.05 -6.97 -7.51
CA ASN A 187 -12.55 -5.59 -7.56
C ASN A 187 -13.75 -5.48 -8.51
N HIS A 188 -13.65 -6.06 -9.71
CA HIS A 188 -14.76 -6.10 -10.66
C HIS A 188 -16.01 -6.80 -10.08
N TYR A 189 -15.83 -7.94 -9.41
CA TYR A 189 -16.93 -8.67 -8.76
C TYR A 189 -17.64 -7.81 -7.71
N LEU A 190 -16.87 -7.12 -6.86
CA LEU A 190 -17.37 -6.30 -5.76
C LEU A 190 -18.10 -5.04 -6.26
N VAL A 191 -17.65 -4.45 -7.37
CA VAL A 191 -18.37 -3.35 -8.04
C VAL A 191 -19.74 -3.82 -8.54
N MET A 192 -19.80 -5.01 -9.13
CA MET A 192 -21.04 -5.58 -9.69
C MET A 192 -22.02 -6.10 -8.63
N HIS A 193 -21.52 -6.46 -7.45
CA HIS A 193 -22.33 -6.99 -6.33
C HIS A 193 -22.19 -6.13 -5.07
N PRO A 194 -22.73 -4.90 -5.05
CA PRO A 194 -22.54 -3.96 -3.94
C PRO A 194 -23.13 -4.46 -2.61
N PHE A 195 -24.14 -5.34 -2.65
CA PHE A 195 -24.71 -5.93 -1.42
C PHE A 195 -23.73 -6.85 -0.68
N SER A 196 -22.67 -7.34 -1.33
CA SER A 196 -21.62 -8.14 -0.69
C SER A 196 -20.92 -7.37 0.44
N TYR A 197 -20.84 -6.04 0.35
CA TYR A 197 -20.26 -5.17 1.39
C TYR A 197 -21.05 -5.17 2.70
N LEU A 198 -22.36 -5.43 2.65
CA LEU A 198 -23.24 -5.45 3.82
C LEU A 198 -23.22 -6.81 4.54
N THR A 199 -22.55 -7.81 3.97
CA THR A 199 -22.40 -9.11 4.61
C THR A 199 -21.55 -8.96 5.87
N LEU A 200 -21.93 -9.67 6.94
CA LEU A 200 -21.18 -9.68 8.19
C LEU A 200 -19.72 -10.12 7.97
N LEU A 201 -19.54 -11.04 7.02
CA LEU A 201 -18.26 -11.47 6.49
C LEU A 201 -17.43 -10.26 6.02
N HIS A 202 -17.88 -9.53 5.01
CA HIS A 202 -17.10 -8.42 4.47
C HIS A 202 -16.78 -7.33 5.52
N ILE A 203 -17.71 -7.09 6.45
CA ILE A 203 -17.51 -6.15 7.57
C ILE A 203 -16.36 -6.59 8.48
N PHE A 204 -16.31 -7.86 8.92
CA PHE A 204 -15.22 -8.35 9.77
C PHE A 204 -13.87 -8.32 9.05
N ALA A 205 -13.83 -8.69 7.76
CA ALA A 205 -12.61 -8.62 6.97
C ALA A 205 -12.12 -7.16 6.83
N SER A 206 -13.04 -6.23 6.59
CA SER A 206 -12.72 -4.80 6.49
C SER A 206 -12.16 -4.22 7.78
N VAL A 207 -12.76 -4.57 8.93
CA VAL A 207 -12.26 -4.12 10.24
C VAL A 207 -10.89 -4.75 10.55
N ALA A 208 -10.71 -6.03 10.29
CA ALA A 208 -9.42 -6.71 10.48
C ALA A 208 -8.32 -6.09 9.60
N PHE A 209 -8.60 -5.85 8.31
CA PHE A 209 -7.67 -5.17 7.41
C PHE A 209 -7.35 -3.76 7.88
N PHE A 210 -8.35 -3.01 8.35
CA PHE A 210 -8.16 -1.66 8.86
C PHE A 210 -7.24 -1.63 10.09
N MET A 211 -7.41 -2.59 11.02
CA MET A 211 -6.52 -2.73 12.18
C MET A 211 -5.08 -3.03 11.75
N VAL A 212 -4.88 -3.96 10.82
CA VAL A 212 -3.55 -4.27 10.26
C VAL A 212 -2.96 -3.06 9.54
N PHE A 213 -3.78 -2.32 8.78
CA PHE A 213 -3.35 -1.09 8.12
C PHE A 213 -2.81 -0.05 9.11
N LEU A 214 -3.48 0.14 10.26
CA LEU A 214 -2.98 1.05 11.31
C LEU A 214 -1.64 0.59 11.90
N PHE A 215 -1.47 -0.72 12.11
CA PHE A 215 -0.22 -1.30 12.59
C PHE A 215 0.92 -1.14 11.57
N GLU A 216 0.70 -1.56 10.32
CA GLU A 216 1.71 -1.56 9.25
C GLU A 216 2.14 -0.16 8.81
N THR A 217 1.34 0.86 9.13
CA THR A 217 1.63 2.27 8.82
C THR A 217 2.07 3.08 10.04
N GLY A 218 2.24 2.46 11.20
CA GLY A 218 2.77 3.11 12.40
C GLY A 218 1.86 4.20 12.98
N ARG A 219 0.53 4.04 12.84
CA ARG A 219 -0.47 5.05 13.24
C ARG A 219 -1.07 4.79 14.62
N ILE A 220 -1.63 5.84 15.23
CA ILE A 220 -2.36 5.72 16.50
C ILE A 220 -3.63 4.89 16.23
N PRO A 221 -3.99 3.93 17.09
CA PRO A 221 -3.54 3.76 18.48
C PRO A 221 -2.32 2.86 18.67
N VAL A 222 -1.75 2.29 17.61
CA VAL A 222 -0.66 1.32 17.70
C VAL A 222 0.68 2.00 17.95
N GLU A 223 1.01 3.01 17.15
CA GLU A 223 2.25 3.78 17.27
C GLU A 223 1.98 5.28 17.06
N SER A 224 2.93 6.12 17.43
CA SER A 224 2.85 7.57 17.25
C SER A 224 4.16 8.07 16.67
N GLU A 225 4.11 8.84 15.57
CA GLU A 225 5.28 9.51 15.04
C GLU A 225 5.75 10.65 15.97
N GLY A 226 7.07 10.84 16.09
CA GLY A 226 7.66 12.07 16.62
C GLY A 226 7.98 12.12 18.12
N LEU A 227 7.46 11.20 18.94
CA LEU A 227 7.87 11.07 20.33
C LEU A 227 8.94 9.97 20.44
N MET A 228 10.18 10.38 20.73
CA MET A 228 11.34 9.52 20.97
C MET A 228 11.19 8.77 22.31
N GLU A 229 10.13 7.97 22.42
CA GLU A 229 9.92 7.12 23.57
C GLU A 229 10.77 5.87 23.44
N LEU A 230 11.24 5.38 24.58
CA LEU A 230 11.91 4.08 24.70
C LEU A 230 11.09 2.92 24.08
N GLY A 231 9.81 3.09 23.74
CA GLY A 231 8.92 2.08 23.15
C GLY A 231 8.63 2.21 21.64
N MET A 232 9.40 2.99 20.88
CA MET A 232 9.21 3.11 19.43
C MET A 232 9.44 1.77 18.68
N ILE A 233 8.69 1.57 17.60
CA ILE A 233 8.75 0.39 16.72
C ILE A 233 9.25 0.83 15.34
N ASP A 234 8.41 1.49 14.54
CA ASP A 234 8.66 1.72 13.12
C ASP A 234 9.62 2.89 12.86
N GLY A 235 9.65 3.89 13.75
CA GLY A 235 10.62 4.98 13.67
C GLY A 235 12.06 4.53 13.94
N ALA A 236 12.25 3.36 14.57
CA ALA A 236 13.59 2.87 14.91
C ALA A 236 14.38 2.44 13.67
N PHE A 237 13.66 1.98 12.65
CA PHE A 237 14.24 1.58 11.36
C PHE A 237 14.92 2.73 10.62
N ASN A 238 14.65 3.99 10.97
CA ASN A 238 15.21 5.16 10.29
C ASN A 238 16.38 5.82 11.03
N TYR A 239 16.73 5.38 12.24
CA TYR A 239 17.67 6.11 13.10
C TYR A 239 19.07 6.29 12.52
N GLU A 240 19.65 5.20 12.01
CA GLU A 240 21.04 5.18 11.53
C GLU A 240 21.15 5.62 10.06
N TYR A 241 20.02 5.69 9.35
CA TYR A 241 20.02 6.08 7.95
C TYR A 241 20.22 7.59 7.79
N SER A 242 21.08 7.95 6.84
CA SER A 242 21.36 9.34 6.49
C SER A 242 21.35 9.56 4.97
N GLY A 243 21.37 10.83 4.56
CA GLY A 243 21.44 11.22 3.15
C GLY A 243 20.43 10.52 2.25
N LYS A 244 20.94 9.96 1.14
CA LYS A 244 20.12 9.32 0.11
C LYS A 244 19.41 8.06 0.61
N LEU A 245 20.05 7.26 1.47
CA LEU A 245 19.44 6.03 1.99
C LEU A 245 18.20 6.33 2.84
N LEU A 246 18.27 7.38 3.67
CA LEU A 246 17.12 7.85 4.44
C LEU A 246 15.99 8.34 3.53
N ALA A 247 16.32 9.04 2.44
CA ALA A 247 15.33 9.51 1.48
C ALA A 247 14.54 8.34 0.88
N ILE A 248 15.25 7.31 0.42
CA ILE A 248 14.64 6.13 -0.21
C ILE A 248 13.82 5.35 0.81
N ASN A 249 14.32 5.17 2.04
CA ASN A 249 13.58 4.45 3.08
C ASN A 249 12.28 5.18 3.47
N LYS A 250 12.32 6.52 3.60
CA LYS A 250 11.10 7.33 3.82
C LYS A 250 10.14 7.25 2.64
N TRP A 251 10.65 7.28 1.41
CA TRP A 251 9.83 7.17 0.22
C TRP A 251 9.13 5.80 0.15
N SER A 252 9.85 4.72 0.44
CA SER A 252 9.28 3.39 0.59
C SER A 252 8.17 3.34 1.66
N GLY A 253 8.34 4.04 2.79
CA GLY A 253 7.28 4.19 3.80
C GLY A 253 6.02 4.84 3.25
N TYR A 254 6.16 5.94 2.51
CA TYR A 254 5.02 6.61 1.84
C TYR A 254 4.35 5.68 0.84
N MET A 255 5.12 4.96 0.02
CA MET A 255 4.59 4.01 -0.95
C MET A 255 3.85 2.86 -0.28
N LYS A 256 4.40 2.27 0.80
CA LYS A 256 3.73 1.20 1.55
C LYS A 256 2.38 1.66 2.10
N ASN A 257 2.35 2.84 2.73
CA ASN A 257 1.11 3.44 3.22
C ASN A 257 0.11 3.65 2.08
N TYR A 258 0.55 4.23 0.95
CA TYR A 258 -0.31 4.45 -0.21
C TYR A 258 -0.84 3.14 -0.82
N LEU A 259 -0.03 2.09 -0.92
CA LEU A 259 -0.47 0.82 -1.49
C LEU A 259 -1.47 0.12 -0.57
N LEU A 260 -1.17 -0.03 0.73
CA LEU A 260 -2.07 -0.68 1.68
C LEU A 260 -3.38 0.08 1.86
N GLY A 261 -3.33 1.42 1.97
CA GLY A 261 -4.55 2.23 2.08
C GLY A 261 -5.38 2.22 0.78
N SER A 262 -4.73 2.05 -0.37
CA SER A 262 -5.45 1.88 -1.64
C SER A 262 -6.15 0.53 -1.74
N VAL A 263 -5.54 -0.55 -1.24
CA VAL A 263 -6.20 -1.86 -1.09
C VAL A 263 -7.41 -1.73 -0.16
N LEU A 264 -7.24 -1.09 0.99
CA LEU A 264 -8.34 -0.84 1.93
C LEU A 264 -9.51 -0.11 1.24
N LEU A 265 -9.21 0.95 0.50
CA LEU A 265 -10.22 1.73 -0.21
C LEU A 265 -10.89 0.94 -1.33
N ASN A 266 -10.12 0.31 -2.22
CA ASN A 266 -10.66 -0.31 -3.42
C ASN A 266 -11.27 -1.69 -3.16
N VAL A 267 -10.80 -2.45 -2.17
CA VAL A 267 -11.33 -3.79 -1.90
C VAL A 267 -12.35 -3.76 -0.76
N PHE A 268 -12.03 -3.09 0.34
CA PHE A 268 -12.80 -3.23 1.58
C PHE A 268 -13.85 -2.16 1.81
N ILE A 269 -13.60 -0.91 1.41
CA ILE A 269 -14.50 0.21 1.76
C ILE A 269 -15.37 0.66 0.58
N PHE A 270 -14.75 1.09 -0.53
CA PHE A 270 -15.42 1.85 -1.58
C PHE A 270 -14.74 1.67 -2.97
N PRO A 271 -15.08 0.61 -3.74
CA PRO A 271 -14.50 0.34 -5.07
C PRO A 271 -15.02 1.29 -6.17
N TRP A 272 -16.19 1.90 -5.99
CA TRP A 272 -16.92 2.59 -7.06
C TRP A 272 -16.26 3.89 -7.57
N PHE A 273 -16.82 4.45 -8.64
CA PHE A 273 -16.41 5.69 -9.32
C PHE A 273 -15.05 5.69 -10.03
N MET A 274 -14.43 4.52 -10.19
CA MET A 274 -13.28 4.36 -11.08
C MET A 274 -13.77 4.24 -12.52
N PHE A 275 -13.07 4.89 -13.44
CA PHE A 275 -13.29 4.83 -14.87
C PHE A 275 -12.36 3.79 -15.48
N SER A 276 -12.77 3.18 -16.59
CA SER A 276 -11.90 2.34 -17.39
C SER A 276 -11.89 2.80 -18.83
N GLY A 277 -10.89 2.36 -19.59
CA GLY A 277 -10.77 2.74 -20.98
C GLY A 277 -10.20 4.17 -21.14
N ARG A 278 -10.66 4.91 -22.16
CA ARG A 278 -10.01 6.16 -22.61
C ARG A 278 -9.93 7.27 -21.56
N LEU A 279 -10.70 7.15 -20.48
CA LEU A 279 -10.78 8.13 -19.40
C LEU A 279 -9.95 7.75 -18.17
N PHE A 280 -9.05 6.76 -18.27
CA PHE A 280 -8.24 6.28 -17.15
C PHE A 280 -7.46 7.38 -16.39
N PHE A 281 -7.15 8.50 -17.04
CA PHE A 281 -6.49 9.63 -16.38
C PHE A 281 -7.36 10.29 -15.28
N LEU A 282 -8.68 10.13 -15.34
CA LEU A 282 -9.61 10.63 -14.31
C LEU A 282 -9.55 9.79 -13.03
N ASP A 283 -8.96 8.60 -13.06
CA ASP A 283 -8.84 7.74 -11.88
C ASP A 283 -7.88 8.31 -10.83
N VAL A 284 -6.87 9.06 -11.26
CA VAL A 284 -5.91 9.71 -10.35
C VAL A 284 -6.61 10.71 -9.40
N PRO A 285 -7.36 11.71 -9.88
CA PRO A 285 -8.06 12.62 -8.98
C PRO A 285 -9.16 11.92 -8.18
N VAL A 286 -9.85 10.92 -8.73
CA VAL A 286 -10.82 10.11 -7.97
C VAL A 286 -10.12 9.42 -6.80
N MET A 287 -8.94 8.84 -7.03
CA MET A 287 -8.19 8.15 -5.99
C MET A 287 -7.71 9.11 -4.90
N ILE A 288 -7.29 10.33 -5.26
CA ILE A 288 -6.95 11.37 -4.29
C ILE A 288 -8.18 11.72 -3.42
N LEU A 289 -9.37 11.83 -4.02
CA LEU A 289 -10.61 12.09 -3.27
C LEU A 289 -10.95 10.94 -2.30
N LYS A 290 -10.82 9.68 -2.74
CA LYS A 290 -11.00 8.51 -1.86
C LYS A 290 -10.01 8.54 -0.69
N TRP A 291 -8.77 8.90 -0.97
CA TRP A 291 -7.74 9.07 0.06
C TRP A 291 -8.05 10.18 1.05
N LEU A 292 -8.63 11.31 0.62
CA LEU A 292 -9.08 12.36 1.53
C LEU A 292 -10.12 11.84 2.52
N LEU A 293 -11.06 10.98 2.09
CA LEU A 293 -12.04 10.36 2.99
C LEU A 293 -11.35 9.45 4.03
N LEU A 294 -10.41 8.60 3.59
CA LEU A 294 -9.64 7.78 4.52
C LEU A 294 -8.84 8.63 5.51
N MET A 295 -8.23 9.73 5.06
CA MET A 295 -7.50 10.65 5.92
C MET A 295 -8.40 11.28 6.98
N LEU A 296 -9.66 11.63 6.67
CA LEU A 296 -10.60 12.15 7.67
C LEU A 296 -10.90 11.11 8.76
N ILE A 297 -11.07 9.84 8.39
CA ILE A 297 -11.25 8.73 9.34
C ILE A 297 -10.01 8.59 10.22
N LEU A 298 -8.82 8.60 9.62
CA LEU A 298 -7.55 8.50 10.35
C LEU A 298 -7.36 9.69 11.30
N LEU A 299 -7.62 10.91 10.86
CA LEU A 299 -7.53 12.10 11.70
C LEU A 299 -8.48 12.03 12.89
N PHE A 300 -9.71 11.57 12.68
CA PHE A 300 -10.66 11.37 13.77
C PHE A 300 -10.11 10.37 14.79
N ILE A 301 -9.56 9.24 14.34
CA ILE A 301 -8.98 8.21 15.23
C ILE A 301 -7.74 8.74 15.97
N GLU A 302 -6.79 9.33 15.25
CA GLU A 302 -5.53 9.80 15.84
C GLU A 302 -5.72 10.97 16.82
N THR A 303 -6.80 11.75 16.69
CA THR A 303 -7.12 12.86 17.59
C THR A 303 -8.01 12.47 18.76
N THR A 304 -8.74 11.36 18.66
CA THR A 304 -9.64 10.88 19.74
C THR A 304 -9.02 9.78 20.59
N LEU A 305 -8.17 8.93 20.00
CA LEU A 305 -7.55 7.81 20.70
C LEU A 305 -6.15 8.15 21.21
N SER A 306 -5.79 7.55 22.34
CA SER A 306 -4.43 7.58 22.86
C SER A 306 -3.61 6.40 22.34
N LYS A 307 -2.29 6.59 22.26
CA LYS A 307 -1.33 5.50 22.01
C LYS A 307 -1.49 4.37 23.04
N LEU A 308 -1.52 3.13 22.55
CA LEU A 308 -1.53 1.92 23.38
C LEU A 308 -0.15 1.67 23.99
N ARG A 309 -0.13 1.01 25.15
CA ARG A 309 1.11 0.45 25.70
C ARG A 309 1.61 -0.66 24.78
N LEU A 310 2.93 -0.82 24.68
CA LEU A 310 3.59 -1.80 23.81
C LEU A 310 2.99 -3.21 23.93
N TYR A 311 2.74 -3.70 25.15
CA TYR A 311 2.16 -5.02 25.39
C TYR A 311 0.71 -5.17 24.89
N LYS A 312 -0.04 -4.07 24.73
CA LYS A 312 -1.40 -4.07 24.20
C LYS A 312 -1.44 -4.07 22.67
N VAL A 313 -0.32 -3.84 22.00
CA VAL A 313 -0.22 -3.98 20.54
C VAL A 313 -0.45 -5.44 20.12
N GLN A 314 0.03 -6.40 20.92
CA GLN A 314 -0.23 -7.82 20.70
C GLN A 314 -1.73 -8.14 20.83
N ASP A 315 -2.41 -7.65 21.87
CA ASP A 315 -3.86 -7.84 22.04
C ASP A 315 -4.65 -7.23 20.86
N PHE A 316 -4.23 -6.06 20.38
CA PHE A 316 -4.82 -5.39 19.23
C PHE A 316 -4.70 -6.25 17.96
N LEU A 317 -3.51 -6.75 17.64
CA LEU A 317 -3.31 -7.62 16.48
C LEU A 317 -3.94 -9.00 16.64
N ALA A 318 -3.97 -9.56 17.85
CA ALA A 318 -4.67 -10.82 18.12
C ALA A 318 -6.18 -10.68 17.90
N THR A 319 -6.75 -9.51 18.21
CA THR A 319 -8.14 -9.20 17.91
C THR A 319 -8.38 -9.12 16.40
N ALA A 320 -7.51 -8.43 15.66
CA ALA A 320 -7.59 -8.36 14.20
C ALA A 320 -7.51 -9.77 13.56
N PHE A 321 -6.57 -10.59 14.04
CA PHE A 321 -6.42 -11.98 13.62
C PHE A 321 -7.65 -12.81 13.93
N THR A 322 -8.21 -12.69 15.14
CA THR A 322 -9.43 -13.43 15.54
C THR A 322 -10.63 -13.04 14.68
N LEU A 323 -10.81 -11.74 14.38
CA LEU A 323 -11.84 -11.28 13.46
C LEU A 323 -11.68 -11.87 12.05
N SER A 324 -10.44 -11.95 11.55
CA SER A 324 -10.14 -12.56 10.25
C SER A 324 -10.38 -14.07 10.20
N ILE A 325 -10.20 -14.80 11.31
CA ILE A 325 -10.51 -16.24 11.38
C ILE A 325 -12.00 -16.47 11.57
N ALA A 326 -12.65 -15.68 12.42
CA ALA A 326 -14.09 -15.76 12.66
C ALA A 326 -14.85 -15.61 11.34
N PHE A 327 -14.40 -14.69 10.48
CA PHE A 327 -14.80 -14.61 9.09
C PHE A 327 -14.71 -15.96 8.37
N LEU A 328 -13.53 -16.59 8.36
CA LEU A 328 -13.26 -17.77 7.53
C LEU A 328 -14.16 -18.93 7.95
N ILE A 329 -14.33 -19.11 9.26
CA ILE A 329 -15.21 -20.14 9.82
C ILE A 329 -16.65 -19.90 9.39
N VAL A 330 -17.16 -18.67 9.52
CA VAL A 330 -18.54 -18.34 9.13
C VAL A 330 -18.74 -18.43 7.62
N SER A 331 -17.70 -18.18 6.81
CA SER A 331 -17.80 -18.26 5.35
C SER A 331 -17.89 -19.69 4.80
N VAL A 332 -17.40 -20.67 5.57
CA VAL A 332 -17.37 -22.09 5.19
C VAL A 332 -18.63 -22.83 5.64
N ILE A 333 -19.30 -22.34 6.69
CA ILE A 333 -20.55 -22.90 7.24
C ILE A 333 -21.75 -22.40 6.45
#